data_AF-A0A9X4B110-F1
#
_entry.id   AF-A0A9X4B110-F1
#
_cell.length_a   1.000
_cell.length_b   1.000
_cell.length_c   1.000
_cell.angle_alpha   90.00
_cell.angle_beta   90.00
_cell.angle_gamma   90.00
#
_symmetry.space_group_name_H-M   'P 1'
#
loop_
_entity.id
_entity.type
_entity.pdbx_description
1 polymer ?
#
loop_
_entity_poly.entity_id
_entity_poly.type
_entity_poly.pdbx_seq_one_letter_code
_entity_poly.pdbx_strand_id
1 'polypeptide(L)'
;MNKLSQKEISGQLFHLSKEAIRTLVLESKCGLVDSIKNYKKTSSSIDITTSGNFSPLLCIYRKSSPNYIHSKNYNGFDESSFKKDIAPITNALMTTSILDLTTYYSRFKDADEKLYSYSKIYKKLSKEQLDFYSVNLRNNEGIFTEKKNLSENNHKGFNLTDKNNKFKFSDQAFMMVAYNLYSILYPEDEISEDYNKFSLEILQMLNEFKEKIYECSFEEICKILTAINIFYSHSKNSDAQVLIIDLTDFLINKFDEKDYYIDSLDFTCLFSINLMLSFKHTQMITFNEKAKEIINKLVSLYDDEKGVFLKLSGKKDLKYSCFDITFYFLAIVMYSKEFNKYNEYKNMISSLYRKYFINSGLITSWPEAPTLDDAERYRGLTLNSADMLEENFFRMPTTSTPTSLGIAPIFNKSISYSKKRDSFSTSGSSFDSFKNMYIYQLIIFLFKDDFMREINLLDPDPSYRNDSNTPIIEDENNEDTLSEKDISEVEDEEFENIENNELIADSNNQDGD
;
A
#
# COMPACT_ATOMS: atom_id res chain seq x y z
N MET A 1 12.97 21.16 15.12
CA MET A 1 11.63 20.62 14.81
C MET A 1 11.78 19.11 14.69
N ASN A 2 11.04 18.31 15.45
CA ASN A 2 11.21 16.85 15.47
C ASN A 2 10.92 16.25 14.08
N LYS A 3 11.85 15.41 13.61
CA LYS A 3 11.74 14.69 12.33
C LYS A 3 10.83 13.48 12.54
N LEU A 4 9.78 13.37 11.73
CA LEU A 4 8.92 12.18 11.74
C LEU A 4 9.76 10.95 11.40
N SER A 5 9.55 9.88 12.17
CA SER A 5 10.04 8.55 11.89
C SER A 5 9.34 7.95 10.67
N GLN A 6 9.98 6.96 10.05
CA GLN A 6 9.36 6.21 8.95
C GLN A 6 8.10 5.46 9.39
N LYS A 7 8.03 5.02 10.66
CA LYS A 7 6.85 4.41 11.25
C LYS A 7 5.66 5.38 11.29
N GLU A 8 5.87 6.59 11.82
CA GLU A 8 4.83 7.62 11.82
C GLU A 8 4.39 7.98 10.41
N ILE A 9 5.32 8.13 9.46
CA ILE A 9 4.97 8.46 8.07
C ILE A 9 4.14 7.33 7.43
N SER A 10 4.53 6.07 7.64
CA SER A 10 3.81 4.91 7.12
C SER A 10 2.43 4.81 7.75
N GLY A 11 2.31 5.09 9.06
CA GLY A 11 1.04 5.14 9.77
C GLY A 11 0.11 6.24 9.27
N GLN A 12 0.63 7.45 9.04
CA GLN A 12 -0.16 8.55 8.45
C GLN A 12 -0.65 8.18 7.03
N LEU A 13 0.19 7.61 6.19
CA LEU A 13 -0.18 7.21 4.83
C LEU A 13 -1.19 6.05 4.80
N PHE A 14 -1.03 5.07 5.70
CA PHE A 14 -2.00 4.00 5.87
C PHE A 14 -3.35 4.55 6.34
N HIS A 15 -3.36 5.38 7.39
CA HIS A 15 -4.56 6.04 7.91
C HIS A 15 -5.29 6.85 6.84
N LEU A 16 -4.55 7.68 6.09
CA LEU A 16 -5.06 8.42 4.95
C LEU A 16 -5.76 7.49 3.94
N SER A 17 -5.10 6.39 3.57
CA SER A 17 -5.61 5.48 2.54
C SER A 17 -6.83 4.70 3.03
N LYS A 18 -6.81 4.19 4.27
CA LYS A 18 -7.94 3.51 4.93
C LYS A 18 -9.18 4.40 4.95
N GLU A 19 -9.05 5.61 5.46
CA GLU A 19 -10.18 6.53 5.59
C GLU A 19 -10.63 7.10 4.23
N ALA A 20 -9.70 7.34 3.29
CA ALA A 20 -10.06 7.73 1.93
C ALA A 20 -10.86 6.65 1.21
N ILE A 21 -10.48 5.37 1.34
CA ILE A 21 -11.26 4.25 0.79
C ILE A 21 -12.65 4.20 1.45
N ARG A 22 -12.73 4.33 2.78
CA ARG A 22 -14.02 4.38 3.49
C ARG A 22 -14.94 5.47 2.92
N THR A 23 -14.44 6.70 2.84
CA THR A 23 -15.17 7.83 2.26
C THR A 23 -15.56 7.59 0.80
N LEU A 24 -14.63 7.13 -0.05
CA LEU A 24 -14.89 6.98 -1.47
C LEU A 24 -15.90 5.87 -1.74
N VAL A 25 -15.79 4.74 -1.04
CA VAL A 25 -16.60 3.54 -1.27
C VAL A 25 -17.95 3.61 -0.57
N LEU A 26 -18.04 4.23 0.60
CA LEU A 26 -19.26 4.26 1.40
C LEU A 26 -19.97 5.60 1.44
N GLU A 27 -19.36 6.71 0.99
CA GLU A 27 -19.93 8.05 1.21
C GLU A 27 -19.99 8.92 -0.06
N SER A 28 -19.15 8.66 -1.07
CA SER A 28 -18.98 9.60 -2.19
C SER A 28 -20.15 9.68 -3.17
N LYS A 29 -20.95 8.60 -3.31
CA LYS A 29 -21.91 8.41 -4.41
C LYS A 29 -21.32 8.54 -5.82
N CYS A 30 -19.99 8.50 -5.96
CA CYS A 30 -19.28 8.67 -7.24
C CYS A 30 -19.28 7.37 -8.07
N GLY A 31 -20.47 6.84 -8.37
CA GLY A 31 -20.58 5.52 -8.97
C GLY A 31 -21.99 4.97 -9.00
N LEU A 32 -22.09 3.67 -9.25
CA LEU A 32 -23.33 2.92 -9.05
C LEU A 32 -23.39 2.48 -7.60
N VAL A 33 -24.51 2.73 -6.94
CA VAL A 33 -24.70 2.51 -5.50
C VAL A 33 -25.55 1.25 -5.30
N ASP A 34 -25.15 0.41 -4.35
CA ASP A 34 -25.93 -0.76 -3.92
C ASP A 34 -27.11 -0.33 -3.02
N SER A 35 -28.11 -1.20 -2.88
CA SER A 35 -29.24 -0.95 -2.00
C SER A 35 -28.81 -0.94 -0.53
N ILE A 36 -29.03 0.17 0.15
CA ILE A 36 -28.81 0.31 1.61
C ILE A 36 -29.56 -0.79 2.40
N LYS A 37 -30.70 -1.27 1.88
CA LYS A 37 -31.48 -2.36 2.49
C LYS A 37 -30.67 -3.64 2.69
N ASN A 38 -29.68 -3.88 1.83
CA ASN A 38 -28.82 -5.05 1.91
C ASN A 38 -27.93 -5.04 3.16
N TYR A 39 -27.69 -3.88 3.78
CA TYR A 39 -26.75 -3.72 4.90
C TYR A 39 -27.41 -3.50 6.25
N LYS A 40 -28.75 -3.37 6.32
CA LYS A 40 -29.49 -3.07 7.56
C LYS A 40 -29.26 -4.08 8.70
N LYS A 41 -28.90 -5.33 8.37
CA LYS A 41 -28.64 -6.39 9.35
C LYS A 41 -27.16 -6.53 9.71
N THR A 42 -26.28 -5.77 9.06
CA THR A 42 -24.83 -5.95 9.16
C THR A 42 -24.24 -5.26 10.40
N SER A 43 -24.95 -4.28 10.97
CA SER A 43 -24.57 -3.61 12.22
C SER A 43 -25.76 -2.94 12.90
N SER A 44 -25.84 -3.05 14.23
CA SER A 44 -26.69 -2.23 15.11
C SER A 44 -26.06 -0.88 15.48
N SER A 45 -24.73 -0.76 15.37
CA SER A 45 -23.94 0.38 15.85
C SER A 45 -23.63 1.41 14.77
N ILE A 46 -23.62 1.02 13.50
CA ILE A 46 -23.57 1.97 12.38
C ILE A 46 -24.99 2.36 12.02
N ASP A 47 -25.30 3.64 12.14
CA ASP A 47 -26.58 4.18 11.70
C ASP A 47 -26.68 4.25 10.17
N ILE A 48 -26.91 3.09 9.57
CA ILE A 48 -27.11 2.88 8.13
C ILE A 48 -28.46 3.47 7.68
N THR A 49 -29.40 3.69 8.59
CA THR A 49 -30.79 4.06 8.28
C THR A 49 -31.05 5.56 8.32
N THR A 50 -30.33 6.31 9.15
CA THR A 50 -30.57 7.75 9.38
C THR A 50 -29.44 8.63 8.86
N SER A 51 -28.26 8.08 8.56
CA SER A 51 -27.18 8.82 7.91
C SER A 51 -27.40 8.84 6.39
N GLY A 52 -27.81 9.99 5.83
CA GLY A 52 -27.94 10.21 4.37
C GLY A 52 -26.63 10.07 3.57
N ASN A 53 -25.56 9.66 4.25
CA ASN A 53 -24.17 9.58 3.78
C ASN A 53 -23.81 8.15 3.37
N PHE A 54 -24.41 7.11 3.96
CA PHE A 54 -24.07 5.73 3.61
C PHE A 54 -24.60 5.35 2.21
N SER A 55 -23.68 5.07 1.30
CA SER A 55 -23.89 4.85 -0.13
C SER A 55 -22.84 3.89 -0.70
N PRO A 56 -22.92 2.60 -0.32
CA PRO A 56 -21.95 1.58 -0.74
C PRO A 56 -21.89 1.48 -2.27
N LEU A 57 -20.71 1.61 -2.86
CA LEU A 57 -20.52 1.59 -4.31
C LEU A 57 -20.36 0.16 -4.85
N LEU A 58 -21.20 -0.22 -5.81
CA LEU A 58 -20.98 -1.40 -6.67
C LEU A 58 -19.82 -1.16 -7.64
N CYS A 59 -19.72 0.04 -8.19
CA CYS A 59 -18.59 0.44 -9.03
C CYS A 59 -18.35 1.94 -8.94
N ILE A 60 -17.12 2.36 -9.18
CA ILE A 60 -16.70 3.76 -9.18
C ILE A 60 -16.57 4.32 -10.60
N TYR A 61 -16.98 5.58 -10.77
CA TYR A 61 -16.81 6.31 -12.03
C TYR A 61 -15.39 6.87 -12.18
N ARG A 62 -15.03 7.22 -13.42
CA ARG A 62 -13.67 7.64 -13.78
C ARG A 62 -13.23 8.93 -13.12
N LYS A 63 -14.10 9.94 -13.04
CA LYS A 63 -13.76 11.26 -12.49
C LYS A 63 -14.95 11.98 -11.86
N SER A 64 -14.64 12.86 -10.92
CA SER A 64 -15.57 13.85 -10.36
C SER A 64 -14.83 15.05 -9.76
N SER A 65 -15.61 16.03 -9.32
CA SER A 65 -15.21 16.93 -8.24
C SER A 65 -15.18 16.16 -6.91
N PRO A 66 -14.16 16.35 -6.06
CA PRO A 66 -14.09 15.75 -4.72
C PRO A 66 -14.84 16.58 -3.66
N ASN A 67 -15.50 17.67 -4.05
CA ASN A 67 -16.23 18.52 -3.13
C ASN A 67 -17.55 17.87 -2.73
N TYR A 68 -17.87 17.92 -1.44
CA TYR A 68 -19.15 17.46 -0.92
C TYR A 68 -20.25 18.49 -1.14
N ILE A 69 -21.37 18.05 -1.71
CA ILE A 69 -22.61 18.80 -1.72
C ILE A 69 -23.47 18.31 -0.56
N HIS A 70 -23.66 19.16 0.44
CA HIS A 70 -24.56 18.90 1.56
C HIS A 70 -25.88 19.63 1.33
N SER A 71 -26.96 18.87 1.14
CA SER A 71 -28.33 19.37 1.07
C SER A 71 -29.27 18.44 1.84
N LYS A 72 -30.50 18.90 2.12
CA LYS A 72 -31.50 18.08 2.82
C LYS A 72 -31.75 16.71 2.18
N ASN A 73 -31.54 16.59 0.87
CA ASN A 73 -31.88 15.40 0.08
C ASN A 73 -30.66 14.69 -0.54
N TYR A 74 -29.46 15.27 -0.41
CA TYR A 74 -28.25 14.74 -1.03
C TYR A 74 -27.04 15.08 -0.17
N ASN A 75 -26.29 14.04 0.19
CA ASN A 75 -24.94 14.16 0.69
C ASN A 75 -24.01 13.24 -0.12
N GLY A 76 -22.96 13.80 -0.73
CA GLY A 76 -22.04 13.10 -1.60
C GLY A 76 -21.31 14.06 -2.54
N PHE A 77 -20.58 13.52 -3.52
CA PHE A 77 -19.87 14.34 -4.51
C PHE A 77 -20.84 14.98 -5.50
N ASP A 78 -20.42 16.06 -6.16
CA ASP A 78 -21.21 16.73 -7.17
C ASP A 78 -21.53 15.81 -8.38
N GLU A 79 -22.77 15.31 -8.48
CA GLU A 79 -23.21 14.41 -9.56
C GLU A 79 -23.06 15.04 -10.94
N SER A 80 -23.17 16.37 -11.05
CA SER A 80 -23.01 17.09 -12.34
C SER A 80 -21.58 17.01 -12.88
N SER A 81 -20.61 16.75 -12.01
CA SER A 81 -19.19 16.63 -12.36
C SER A 81 -18.79 15.22 -12.83
N PHE A 82 -19.67 14.23 -12.70
CA PHE A 82 -19.32 12.81 -12.90
C PHE A 82 -18.98 12.50 -14.36
N LYS A 83 -17.83 11.86 -14.57
CA LYS A 83 -17.47 11.18 -15.82
C LYS A 83 -17.73 9.69 -15.66
N LYS A 84 -18.94 9.27 -16.05
CA LYS A 84 -19.54 7.95 -15.78
C LYS A 84 -18.94 6.76 -16.57
N ASP A 85 -17.66 6.84 -16.91
CA ASP A 85 -16.93 5.69 -17.44
C ASP A 85 -16.50 4.79 -16.28
N ILE A 86 -16.51 3.48 -16.49
CA ILE A 86 -16.21 2.45 -15.49
C ILE A 86 -15.07 1.60 -16.06
N ALA A 87 -13.89 1.70 -15.44
CA ALA A 87 -12.71 0.94 -15.85
C ALA A 87 -12.56 -0.31 -14.96
N PRO A 88 -12.37 -1.52 -15.52
CA PRO A 88 -12.21 -2.74 -14.73
C PRO A 88 -11.08 -2.65 -13.70
N ILE A 89 -9.86 -2.29 -14.10
CA ILE A 89 -8.72 -2.17 -13.18
C ILE A 89 -9.01 -1.27 -11.98
N THR A 90 -9.66 -0.12 -12.18
CA THR A 90 -9.98 0.80 -11.09
C THR A 90 -10.92 0.17 -10.07
N ASN A 91 -11.89 -0.61 -10.54
CA ASN A 91 -12.88 -1.26 -9.70
C ASN A 91 -12.30 -2.49 -8.99
N ALA A 92 -11.46 -3.25 -9.68
CA ALA A 92 -10.69 -4.32 -9.07
C ALA A 92 -9.79 -3.81 -7.92
N LEU A 93 -9.10 -2.68 -8.13
CA LEU A 93 -8.30 -2.02 -7.09
C LEU A 93 -9.17 -1.60 -5.89
N MET A 94 -10.33 -0.99 -6.14
CA MET A 94 -11.29 -0.62 -5.10
C MET A 94 -11.75 -1.83 -4.27
N THR A 95 -12.13 -2.93 -4.92
CA THR A 95 -12.57 -4.15 -4.26
C THR A 95 -11.44 -4.80 -3.47
N THR A 96 -10.24 -4.84 -4.04
CA THR A 96 -9.04 -5.37 -3.35
C THR A 96 -8.74 -4.53 -2.10
N SER A 97 -8.89 -3.20 -2.15
CA SER A 97 -8.69 -2.32 -0.98
C SER A 97 -9.63 -2.65 0.16
N ILE A 98 -10.92 -2.81 -0.11
CA ILE A 98 -11.87 -3.14 0.95
C ILE A 98 -11.69 -4.57 1.46
N LEU A 99 -11.28 -5.52 0.61
CA LEU A 99 -10.91 -6.87 1.03
C LEU A 99 -9.70 -6.85 1.97
N ASP A 100 -8.64 -6.13 1.63
CA ASP A 100 -7.50 -5.95 2.53
C ASP A 100 -7.90 -5.32 3.86
N LEU A 101 -8.74 -4.27 3.82
CA LEU A 101 -9.24 -3.62 5.03
C LEU A 101 -10.18 -4.51 5.85
N THR A 102 -10.80 -5.55 5.28
CA THR A 102 -11.58 -6.50 6.09
C THR A 102 -10.69 -7.21 7.12
N THR A 103 -9.48 -7.60 6.72
CA THR A 103 -8.51 -8.26 7.61
C THR A 103 -8.09 -7.34 8.75
N TYR A 104 -7.95 -6.05 8.48
CA TYR A 104 -7.69 -5.02 9.48
C TYR A 104 -8.86 -4.87 10.45
N TYR A 105 -10.04 -4.52 9.94
CA TYR A 105 -11.22 -4.27 10.77
C TYR A 105 -11.70 -5.52 11.53
N SER A 106 -11.40 -6.73 11.05
CA SER A 106 -11.73 -7.97 11.75
C SER A 106 -11.05 -8.09 13.13
N ARG A 107 -9.90 -7.41 13.33
CA ARG A 107 -9.15 -7.44 14.59
C ARG A 107 -9.82 -6.66 15.72
N PHE A 108 -10.80 -5.82 15.41
CA PHE A 108 -11.56 -5.07 16.39
C PHE A 108 -12.74 -5.85 16.97
N LYS A 109 -12.90 -7.13 16.57
CA LYS A 109 -13.91 -8.01 17.14
C LYS A 109 -13.79 -8.02 18.67
N ASP A 110 -14.92 -7.89 19.34
CA ASP A 110 -15.05 -7.86 20.80
C ASP A 110 -14.43 -6.63 21.51
N ALA A 111 -13.66 -5.80 20.79
CA ALA A 111 -13.06 -4.56 21.30
C ALA A 111 -13.83 -3.30 20.87
N ASP A 112 -14.21 -3.20 19.59
CA ASP A 112 -14.97 -2.08 19.04
C ASP A 112 -15.98 -2.57 18.00
N GLU A 113 -17.26 -2.59 18.35
CA GLU A 113 -18.34 -3.08 17.48
C GLU A 113 -18.47 -2.25 16.20
N LYS A 114 -18.26 -0.94 16.28
CA LYS A 114 -18.41 -0.04 15.14
C LYS A 114 -17.31 -0.33 14.12
N LEU A 115 -16.05 -0.36 14.55
CA LEU A 115 -14.93 -0.69 13.67
C LEU A 115 -15.02 -2.11 13.14
N TYR A 116 -15.36 -3.08 14.00
CA TYR A 116 -15.55 -4.46 13.57
C TYR A 116 -16.64 -4.59 12.50
N SER A 117 -17.71 -3.80 12.59
CA SER A 117 -18.78 -3.87 11.60
C SER A 117 -18.37 -3.42 10.19
N TYR A 118 -17.32 -2.61 10.03
CA TYR A 118 -16.75 -2.34 8.70
C TYR A 118 -16.23 -3.61 8.02
N SER A 119 -15.65 -4.56 8.78
CA SER A 119 -15.23 -5.85 8.20
C SER A 119 -16.40 -6.61 7.56
N LYS A 120 -17.57 -6.61 8.23
CA LYS A 120 -18.78 -7.26 7.72
C LYS A 120 -19.37 -6.52 6.52
N ILE A 121 -19.39 -5.19 6.56
CA ILE A 121 -19.86 -4.36 5.44
C ILE A 121 -18.99 -4.59 4.21
N TYR A 122 -17.66 -4.57 4.36
CA TYR A 122 -16.73 -4.77 3.25
C TYR A 122 -16.72 -6.20 2.73
N LYS A 123 -16.84 -7.23 3.59
CA LYS A 123 -17.04 -8.62 3.13
C LYS A 123 -18.27 -8.71 2.24
N LYS A 124 -19.39 -8.15 2.69
CA LYS A 124 -20.63 -8.18 1.91
C LYS A 124 -20.49 -7.39 0.62
N LEU A 125 -20.03 -6.15 0.69
CA LEU A 125 -19.93 -5.27 -0.46
C LEU A 125 -18.98 -5.81 -1.53
N SER A 126 -17.85 -6.40 -1.13
CA SER A 126 -16.91 -7.01 -2.10
C SER A 126 -17.55 -8.16 -2.88
N LYS A 127 -18.41 -8.98 -2.26
CA LYS A 127 -19.19 -10.00 -2.96
C LYS A 127 -20.13 -9.37 -4.00
N GLU A 128 -20.92 -8.39 -3.59
CA GLU A 128 -21.87 -7.69 -4.49
C GLU A 128 -21.13 -6.98 -5.64
N GLN A 129 -19.93 -6.44 -5.37
CA GLN A 129 -19.05 -5.83 -6.38
C GLN A 129 -18.57 -6.87 -7.41
N LEU A 130 -18.05 -8.01 -6.95
CA LEU A 130 -17.55 -9.08 -7.83
C LEU A 130 -18.68 -9.67 -8.67
N ASP A 131 -19.83 -9.97 -8.08
CA ASP A 131 -21.02 -10.43 -8.81
C ASP A 131 -21.46 -9.41 -9.87
N PHE A 132 -21.48 -8.13 -9.49
CA PHE A 132 -21.78 -7.04 -10.42
C PHE A 132 -20.77 -6.99 -11.57
N TYR A 133 -19.46 -7.13 -11.32
CA TYR A 133 -18.43 -7.10 -12.37
C TYR A 133 -18.56 -8.26 -13.33
N SER A 134 -18.76 -9.46 -12.80
CA SER A 134 -18.93 -10.69 -13.58
C SER A 134 -20.10 -10.57 -14.56
N VAL A 135 -21.20 -9.95 -14.15
CA VAL A 135 -22.39 -9.82 -15.00
C VAL A 135 -22.30 -8.62 -15.95
N ASN A 136 -21.76 -7.49 -15.49
CA ASN A 136 -21.96 -6.21 -16.16
C ASN A 136 -20.71 -5.60 -16.80
N LEU A 137 -19.51 -6.03 -16.39
CA LEU A 137 -18.25 -5.47 -16.90
C LEU A 137 -17.55 -6.38 -17.92
N ARG A 138 -18.07 -7.58 -18.18
CA ARG A 138 -17.57 -8.46 -19.25
C ARG A 138 -18.24 -8.16 -20.58
N ASN A 139 -17.54 -8.39 -21.68
CA ASN A 139 -18.11 -8.37 -23.03
C ASN A 139 -18.63 -9.78 -23.42
N ASN A 140 -19.08 -9.93 -24.67
CA ASN A 140 -19.59 -11.21 -25.18
C ASN A 140 -18.52 -12.33 -25.27
N GLU A 141 -17.24 -11.99 -25.23
CA GLU A 141 -16.12 -12.93 -25.21
C GLU A 141 -15.72 -13.33 -23.78
N GLY A 142 -16.40 -12.79 -22.76
CA GLY A 142 -16.12 -13.07 -21.35
C GLY A 142 -14.92 -12.30 -20.78
N ILE A 143 -14.38 -11.31 -21.48
CA ILE A 143 -13.27 -10.46 -20.98
C ILE A 143 -13.79 -9.17 -20.37
N PHE A 144 -13.10 -8.66 -19.35
CA PHE A 144 -13.44 -7.37 -18.74
C PHE A 144 -13.06 -6.20 -19.65
N THR A 145 -14.01 -5.29 -19.89
CA THR A 145 -13.84 -4.12 -20.77
C THR A 145 -14.37 -2.83 -20.14
N GLU A 146 -13.90 -1.67 -20.61
CA GLU A 146 -14.39 -0.37 -20.12
C GLU A 146 -15.86 -0.18 -20.54
N LYS A 147 -16.71 0.09 -19.54
CA LYS A 147 -18.13 0.40 -19.73
C LYS A 147 -18.40 1.88 -19.52
N LYS A 148 -19.54 2.35 -19.99
CA LYS A 148 -20.06 3.70 -19.70
C LYS A 148 -21.50 3.61 -19.25
N ASN A 149 -21.85 4.29 -18.17
CA ASN A 149 -23.25 4.44 -17.77
C ASN A 149 -23.90 5.61 -18.51
N LEU A 150 -25.01 5.32 -19.20
CA LEU A 150 -25.82 6.29 -19.96
C LEU A 150 -27.02 6.82 -19.17
N SER A 151 -27.33 6.28 -17.98
CA SER A 151 -28.40 6.80 -17.14
C SER A 151 -28.16 8.26 -16.75
N GLU A 152 -29.19 9.09 -16.87
CA GLU A 152 -29.15 10.49 -16.46
C GLU A 152 -28.85 10.62 -14.95
N ASN A 153 -29.56 9.83 -14.12
CA ASN A 153 -29.42 9.85 -12.66
C ASN A 153 -29.03 8.46 -12.13
N ASN A 154 -28.22 8.41 -11.06
CA ASN A 154 -27.73 7.14 -10.50
C ASN A 154 -28.73 6.39 -9.60
N HIS A 155 -29.94 6.92 -9.36
CA HIS A 155 -30.89 6.39 -8.37
C HIS A 155 -32.01 5.49 -8.94
N LYS A 156 -32.17 5.41 -10.27
CA LYS A 156 -33.27 4.66 -10.94
C LYS A 156 -32.76 3.50 -11.81
N GLY A 157 -31.66 2.86 -11.38
CA GLY A 157 -30.97 1.82 -12.14
C GLY A 157 -29.87 2.36 -13.06
N PHE A 158 -29.27 1.45 -13.83
CA PHE A 158 -28.13 1.76 -14.70
C PHE A 158 -28.37 1.27 -16.12
N ASN A 159 -27.73 1.93 -17.09
CA ASN A 159 -27.69 1.49 -18.47
C ASN A 159 -26.23 1.50 -18.93
N LEU A 160 -25.61 0.32 -18.96
CA LEU A 160 -24.20 0.19 -19.32
C LEU A 160 -24.04 -0.19 -20.79
N THR A 161 -23.14 0.51 -21.46
CA THR A 161 -22.72 0.19 -22.82
C THR A 161 -21.21 0.01 -22.88
N ASP A 162 -20.75 -0.85 -23.78
CA ASP A 162 -19.32 -0.92 -24.12
C ASP A 162 -18.84 0.43 -24.66
N LYS A 163 -17.75 0.92 -24.09
CA LYS A 163 -17.12 2.16 -24.54
C LYS A 163 -15.89 1.90 -25.40
N ASN A 164 -15.08 0.93 -24.97
CA ASN A 164 -13.85 0.57 -25.64
C ASN A 164 -13.65 -0.95 -25.54
N ASN A 165 -13.69 -1.62 -26.69
CA ASN A 165 -13.43 -3.06 -26.79
C ASN A 165 -11.92 -3.37 -26.82
N LYS A 166 -11.05 -2.38 -26.60
CA LYS A 166 -9.61 -2.61 -26.51
C LYS A 166 -9.32 -3.41 -25.23
N PHE A 167 -9.06 -4.69 -25.44
CA PHE A 167 -8.55 -5.60 -24.43
C PHE A 167 -7.28 -5.04 -23.77
N LYS A 168 -7.18 -5.23 -22.46
CA LYS A 168 -5.98 -4.95 -21.67
C LYS A 168 -5.73 -6.10 -20.71
N PHE A 169 -4.51 -6.58 -20.71
CA PHE A 169 -4.06 -7.61 -19.78
C PHE A 169 -4.08 -7.11 -18.34
N SER A 170 -3.74 -5.84 -18.07
CA SER A 170 -3.80 -5.30 -16.72
C SER A 170 -5.22 -5.26 -16.15
N ASP A 171 -6.24 -5.00 -16.98
CA ASP A 171 -7.65 -5.06 -16.54
C ASP A 171 -8.01 -6.47 -16.06
N GLN A 172 -7.54 -7.52 -16.76
CA GLN A 172 -7.79 -8.91 -16.37
C GLN A 172 -6.97 -9.30 -15.13
N ALA A 173 -5.67 -8.95 -15.11
CA ALA A 173 -4.76 -9.32 -14.03
C ALA A 173 -5.17 -8.73 -12.68
N PHE A 174 -5.70 -7.51 -12.63
CA PHE A 174 -6.21 -6.95 -11.38
C PHE A 174 -7.56 -7.57 -10.99
N MET A 175 -8.42 -7.94 -11.94
CA MET A 175 -9.64 -8.70 -11.62
C MET A 175 -9.30 -10.06 -11.03
N MET A 176 -8.33 -10.79 -11.59
CA MET A 176 -7.78 -12.03 -11.03
C MET A 176 -7.42 -11.87 -9.54
N VAL A 177 -6.67 -10.83 -9.19
CA VAL A 177 -6.32 -10.51 -7.79
C VAL A 177 -7.57 -10.40 -6.91
N ALA A 178 -8.58 -9.63 -7.33
CA ALA A 178 -9.76 -9.37 -6.52
C ALA A 178 -10.60 -10.63 -6.26
N TYR A 179 -10.85 -11.45 -7.30
CA TYR A 179 -11.59 -12.71 -7.17
C TYR A 179 -10.85 -13.72 -6.30
N ASN A 180 -9.53 -13.89 -6.50
CA ASN A 180 -8.76 -14.80 -5.68
C ASN A 180 -8.66 -14.36 -4.23
N LEU A 181 -8.42 -13.07 -3.97
CA LEU A 181 -8.33 -12.57 -2.61
C LEU A 181 -9.64 -12.80 -1.84
N TYR A 182 -10.80 -12.61 -2.47
CA TYR A 182 -12.08 -12.97 -1.86
C TYR A 182 -12.12 -14.44 -1.47
N SER A 183 -11.78 -15.33 -2.42
CA SER A 183 -11.83 -16.78 -2.19
C SER A 183 -10.89 -17.25 -1.07
N ILE A 184 -9.71 -16.62 -0.93
CA ILE A 184 -8.74 -16.92 0.12
C ILE A 184 -9.25 -16.46 1.50
N LEU A 185 -9.86 -15.27 1.56
CA LEU A 185 -10.32 -14.70 2.83
C LEU A 185 -11.60 -15.36 3.34
N TYR A 186 -12.43 -15.90 2.45
CA TYR A 186 -13.75 -16.44 2.78
C TYR A 186 -14.00 -17.81 2.15
N PRO A 187 -13.15 -18.83 2.40
CA PRO A 187 -13.28 -20.15 1.79
C PRO A 187 -14.59 -20.87 2.16
N GLU A 188 -15.28 -20.43 3.22
CA GLU A 188 -16.56 -20.95 3.67
C GLU A 188 -17.77 -20.47 2.85
N ASP A 189 -17.63 -19.38 2.09
CA ASP A 189 -18.70 -18.87 1.24
C ASP A 189 -18.86 -19.78 0.00
N GLU A 190 -20.09 -20.18 -0.32
CA GLU A 190 -20.38 -21.11 -1.44
C GLU A 190 -19.81 -20.65 -2.80
N ILE A 191 -19.69 -19.34 -3.02
CA ILE A 191 -19.20 -18.77 -4.28
C ILE A 191 -17.65 -18.78 -4.39
N SER A 192 -16.96 -19.01 -3.28
CA SER A 192 -15.51 -18.84 -3.21
C SER A 192 -14.74 -19.82 -4.10
N GLU A 193 -15.25 -21.04 -4.26
CA GLU A 193 -14.67 -22.02 -5.19
C GLU A 193 -14.74 -21.53 -6.65
N ASP A 194 -15.90 -20.99 -7.06
CA ASP A 194 -16.11 -20.43 -8.39
C ASP A 194 -15.23 -19.20 -8.64
N TYR A 195 -15.10 -18.31 -7.65
CA TYR A 195 -14.21 -17.15 -7.74
C TYR A 195 -12.74 -17.56 -7.85
N ASN A 196 -12.30 -18.56 -7.08
CA ASN A 196 -10.95 -19.07 -7.19
C ASN A 196 -10.69 -19.68 -8.58
N LYS A 197 -11.60 -20.53 -9.07
CA LYS A 197 -11.52 -21.13 -10.40
C LYS A 197 -11.44 -20.06 -11.48
N PHE A 198 -12.33 -19.06 -11.44
CA PHE A 198 -12.34 -17.97 -12.40
C PHE A 198 -11.03 -17.16 -12.38
N SER A 199 -10.47 -16.91 -11.19
CA SER A 199 -9.16 -16.28 -11.09
C SER A 199 -8.06 -17.13 -11.73
N LEU A 200 -8.05 -18.45 -11.52
CA LEU A 200 -7.04 -19.33 -12.10
C LEU A 200 -7.17 -19.44 -13.63
N GLU A 201 -8.39 -19.36 -14.17
CA GLU A 201 -8.61 -19.25 -15.62
C GLU A 201 -7.98 -17.97 -16.20
N ILE A 202 -8.06 -16.84 -15.49
CA ILE A 202 -7.38 -15.61 -15.91
C ILE A 202 -5.86 -15.77 -15.83
N LEU A 203 -5.32 -16.38 -14.77
CA LEU A 203 -3.89 -16.65 -14.65
C LEU A 203 -3.39 -17.54 -15.81
N GLN A 204 -4.14 -18.60 -16.13
CA GLN A 204 -3.86 -19.46 -17.27
C GLN A 204 -3.82 -18.67 -18.58
N MET A 205 -4.79 -17.78 -18.81
CA MET A 205 -4.80 -16.88 -19.96
C MET A 205 -3.53 -15.99 -20.00
N LEU A 206 -3.11 -15.42 -18.88
CA LEU A 206 -1.88 -14.62 -18.83
C LEU A 206 -0.64 -15.45 -19.21
N ASN A 207 -0.56 -16.70 -18.74
CA ASN A 207 0.53 -17.61 -19.07
C ASN A 207 0.54 -18.02 -20.55
N GLU A 208 -0.63 -18.35 -21.12
CA GLU A 208 -0.76 -18.78 -22.51
C GLU A 208 -0.50 -17.65 -23.51
N PHE A 209 -0.86 -16.41 -23.16
CA PHE A 209 -0.72 -15.24 -24.03
C PHE A 209 0.51 -14.36 -23.70
N LYS A 210 1.52 -14.91 -23.03
CA LYS A 210 2.74 -14.17 -22.64
C LYS A 210 3.43 -13.43 -23.79
N GLU A 211 3.48 -14.03 -24.98
CA GLU A 211 4.06 -13.39 -26.18
C GLU A 211 3.34 -12.08 -26.53
N LYS A 212 2.02 -12.02 -26.33
CA LYS A 212 1.21 -10.80 -26.51
C LYS A 212 1.39 -9.80 -25.39
N ILE A 213 1.74 -10.26 -24.20
CA ILE A 213 2.12 -9.37 -23.10
C ILE A 213 3.45 -8.67 -23.42
N TYR A 214 4.43 -9.36 -24.00
CA TYR A 214 5.73 -8.74 -24.37
C TYR A 214 5.61 -7.60 -25.40
N GLU A 215 4.61 -7.71 -26.29
CA GLU A 215 4.25 -6.67 -27.29
C GLU A 215 3.67 -5.40 -26.64
N CYS A 216 3.29 -5.43 -25.35
CA CYS A 216 2.71 -4.29 -24.66
C CYS A 216 3.74 -3.20 -24.30
N SER A 217 3.25 -2.02 -23.92
CA SER A 217 4.11 -0.94 -23.42
C SER A 217 4.73 -1.31 -22.07
N PHE A 218 5.88 -0.72 -21.76
CA PHE A 218 6.55 -0.85 -20.46
C PHE A 218 5.58 -0.59 -19.29
N GLU A 219 4.75 0.44 -19.41
CA GLU A 219 3.74 0.80 -18.41
C GLU A 219 2.69 -0.28 -18.19
N GLU A 220 2.23 -0.94 -19.25
CA GLU A 220 1.20 -1.99 -19.18
C GLU A 220 1.77 -3.24 -18.54
N ILE A 221 2.98 -3.64 -18.93
CA ILE A 221 3.67 -4.81 -18.35
C ILE A 221 4.02 -4.56 -16.88
N CYS A 222 4.43 -3.35 -16.50
CA CYS A 222 4.63 -2.99 -15.09
C CYS A 222 3.35 -3.19 -14.26
N LYS A 223 2.17 -2.81 -14.77
CA LYS A 223 0.91 -3.01 -14.06
C LYS A 223 0.56 -4.50 -13.93
N ILE A 224 0.77 -5.28 -14.99
CA ILE A 224 0.55 -6.73 -14.98
C ILE A 224 1.46 -7.37 -13.92
N LEU A 225 2.76 -7.04 -13.92
CA LEU A 225 3.71 -7.54 -12.92
C LEU A 225 3.33 -7.12 -11.49
N THR A 226 2.83 -5.90 -11.29
CA THR A 226 2.31 -5.48 -9.98
C THR A 226 1.14 -6.37 -9.54
N ALA A 227 0.16 -6.62 -10.42
CA ALA A 227 -0.98 -7.47 -10.11
C ALA A 227 -0.55 -8.90 -9.76
N ILE A 228 0.39 -9.49 -10.52
CA ILE A 228 0.85 -10.86 -10.28
C ILE A 228 1.67 -10.95 -8.98
N ASN A 229 2.48 -9.93 -8.64
CA ASN A 229 3.18 -9.86 -7.35
C ASN A 229 2.18 -9.80 -6.17
N ILE A 230 1.11 -9.00 -6.29
CA ILE A 230 0.05 -8.96 -5.27
C ILE A 230 -0.65 -10.32 -5.16
N PHE A 231 -1.04 -10.90 -6.30
CA PHE A 231 -1.67 -12.22 -6.35
C PHE A 231 -0.80 -13.29 -5.68
N TYR A 232 0.50 -13.34 -5.99
CA TYR A 232 1.42 -14.29 -5.39
C TYR A 232 1.62 -14.04 -3.88
N SER A 233 1.64 -12.77 -3.46
CA SER A 233 1.75 -12.41 -2.05
C SER A 233 0.67 -13.07 -1.18
N HIS A 234 -0.55 -13.21 -1.71
CA HIS A 234 -1.67 -13.86 -1.02
C HIS A 234 -1.76 -15.37 -1.30
N SER A 235 -1.67 -15.79 -2.57
CA SER A 235 -1.98 -17.17 -2.99
C SER A 235 -0.81 -18.14 -2.87
N LYS A 236 0.44 -17.64 -2.91
CA LYS A 236 1.65 -18.47 -3.06
C LYS A 236 1.61 -19.45 -4.24
N ASN A 237 0.87 -19.12 -5.29
CA ASN A 237 0.70 -19.98 -6.47
C ASN A 237 2.00 -20.07 -7.30
N SER A 238 2.45 -21.28 -7.62
CA SER A 238 3.70 -21.54 -8.34
C SER A 238 3.70 -21.00 -9.77
N ASP A 239 2.59 -21.08 -10.49
CA ASP A 239 2.50 -20.64 -11.88
C ASP A 239 2.63 -19.12 -11.98
N ALA A 240 2.05 -18.41 -11.01
CA ALA A 240 2.26 -16.97 -10.86
C ALA A 240 3.72 -16.62 -10.55
N GLN A 241 4.41 -17.44 -9.74
CA GLN A 241 5.85 -17.25 -9.48
C GLN A 241 6.68 -17.37 -10.76
N VAL A 242 6.38 -18.36 -11.60
CA VAL A 242 7.05 -18.55 -12.91
C VAL A 242 6.81 -17.33 -13.80
N LEU A 243 5.57 -16.83 -13.86
CA LEU A 243 5.25 -15.65 -14.64
C LEU A 243 5.93 -14.37 -14.10
N ILE A 244 6.09 -14.25 -12.78
CA ILE A 244 6.87 -13.16 -12.16
C ILE A 244 8.31 -13.19 -12.65
N ILE A 245 8.96 -14.35 -12.63
CA ILE A 245 10.35 -14.51 -13.08
C ILE A 245 10.49 -14.04 -14.53
N ASP A 246 9.64 -14.58 -15.41
CA ASP A 246 9.67 -14.33 -16.84
C ASP A 246 9.40 -12.86 -17.19
N LEU A 247 8.32 -12.27 -16.67
CA LEU A 247 7.99 -10.87 -16.92
C LEU A 247 9.00 -9.90 -16.32
N THR A 248 9.59 -10.23 -15.17
CA THR A 248 10.60 -9.38 -14.55
C THR A 248 11.86 -9.36 -15.39
N ASP A 249 12.35 -10.52 -15.82
CA ASP A 249 13.53 -10.61 -16.71
C ASP A 249 13.30 -9.87 -18.03
N PHE A 250 12.13 -10.05 -18.64
CA PHE A 250 11.75 -9.29 -19.84
C PHE A 250 11.73 -7.78 -19.59
N LEU A 251 11.16 -7.32 -18.48
CA LEU A 251 11.10 -5.89 -18.14
C LEU A 251 12.48 -5.29 -17.88
N ILE A 252 13.44 -6.05 -17.32
CA ILE A 252 14.82 -5.58 -17.15
C ILE A 252 15.41 -5.26 -18.53
N ASN A 253 15.33 -6.22 -19.46
CA ASN A 253 15.82 -6.04 -20.83
C ASN A 253 15.14 -4.86 -21.52
N LYS A 254 13.80 -4.80 -21.46
CA LYS A 254 13.01 -3.69 -22.06
C LYS A 254 13.37 -2.34 -21.45
N PHE A 255 13.64 -2.29 -20.15
CA PHE A 255 14.05 -1.07 -19.44
C PHE A 255 15.40 -0.56 -19.93
N ASP A 256 16.33 -1.46 -20.24
CA ASP A 256 17.68 -1.10 -20.70
C ASP A 256 17.74 -0.62 -22.15
N GLU A 257 16.69 -0.87 -22.94
CA GLU A 257 16.57 -0.38 -24.33
C GLU A 257 16.32 1.14 -24.44
N LYS A 258 15.84 1.78 -23.37
CA LYS A 258 15.40 3.19 -23.40
C LYS A 258 15.60 3.89 -22.06
N ASP A 259 15.92 5.19 -22.09
CA ASP A 259 15.96 6.02 -20.87
C ASP A 259 14.55 6.36 -20.35
N TYR A 260 13.98 5.45 -19.56
CA TYR A 260 12.67 5.64 -18.91
C TYR A 260 12.71 6.64 -17.74
N TYR A 261 13.89 7.04 -17.23
CA TYR A 261 13.97 8.05 -16.17
C TYR A 261 13.50 9.43 -16.65
N ILE A 262 13.62 9.72 -17.94
CA ILE A 262 13.16 10.97 -18.56
C ILE A 262 11.68 10.87 -18.92
N ASP A 263 11.29 9.78 -19.58
CA ASP A 263 9.99 9.68 -20.25
C ASP A 263 8.87 9.13 -19.35
N SER A 264 9.20 8.28 -18.39
CA SER A 264 8.24 7.52 -17.57
C SER A 264 8.79 7.28 -16.16
N LEU A 265 9.18 8.36 -15.47
CA LEU A 265 9.77 8.27 -14.13
C LEU A 265 8.83 7.56 -13.13
N ASP A 266 7.53 7.78 -13.22
CA ASP A 266 6.54 7.09 -12.40
C ASP A 266 6.61 5.56 -12.58
N PHE A 267 6.60 5.07 -13.82
CA PHE A 267 6.72 3.65 -14.10
C PHE A 267 8.12 3.09 -13.85
N THR A 268 9.17 3.91 -13.91
CA THR A 268 10.51 3.53 -13.44
C THR A 268 10.49 3.24 -11.93
N CYS A 269 9.82 4.09 -11.15
CA CYS A 269 9.67 3.89 -9.71
C CYS A 269 8.78 2.67 -9.41
N LEU A 270 7.68 2.48 -10.15
CA LEU A 270 6.83 1.29 -10.01
C LEU A 270 7.60 0.00 -10.37
N PHE A 271 8.45 0.05 -11.39
CA PHE A 271 9.28 -1.09 -11.76
C PHE A 271 10.29 -1.44 -10.66
N SER A 272 10.90 -0.44 -10.01
CA SER A 272 11.73 -0.67 -8.83
C SER A 272 10.97 -1.36 -7.68
N ILE A 273 9.73 -0.93 -7.40
CA ILE A 273 8.84 -1.60 -6.44
C ILE A 273 8.59 -3.06 -6.86
N ASN A 274 8.23 -3.29 -8.12
CA ASN A 274 8.01 -4.63 -8.65
C ASN A 274 9.26 -5.52 -8.55
N LEU A 275 10.46 -5.00 -8.82
CA LEU A 275 11.72 -5.74 -8.69
C LEU A 275 11.96 -6.19 -7.25
N MET A 276 11.72 -5.32 -6.27
CA MET A 276 11.87 -5.68 -4.85
C MET A 276 10.82 -6.71 -4.40
N LEU A 277 9.56 -6.59 -4.86
CA LEU A 277 8.53 -7.60 -4.61
C LEU A 277 8.89 -8.95 -5.26
N SER A 278 9.31 -8.91 -6.52
CA SER A 278 9.68 -10.10 -7.29
C SER A 278 10.90 -10.79 -6.66
N PHE A 279 11.89 -10.02 -6.19
CA PHE A 279 13.02 -10.54 -5.42
C PHE A 279 12.55 -11.24 -4.13
N LYS A 280 11.66 -10.62 -3.34
CA LYS A 280 11.11 -11.24 -2.14
C LYS A 280 10.43 -12.59 -2.43
N HIS A 281 9.79 -12.72 -3.59
CA HIS A 281 9.06 -13.92 -3.99
C HIS A 281 9.94 -15.01 -4.60
N THR A 282 11.07 -14.66 -5.22
CA THR A 282 11.86 -15.58 -6.06
C THR A 282 13.30 -15.76 -5.57
N GLN A 283 13.79 -14.83 -4.76
CA GLN A 283 15.19 -14.73 -4.30
C GLN A 283 16.21 -14.57 -5.45
N MET A 284 15.77 -14.14 -6.65
CA MET A 284 16.66 -13.90 -7.77
C MET A 284 17.51 -12.64 -7.58
N ILE A 285 18.82 -12.83 -7.46
CA ILE A 285 19.78 -11.77 -7.15
C ILE A 285 19.77 -10.65 -8.20
N THR A 286 19.61 -10.99 -9.48
CA THR A 286 19.54 -10.03 -10.59
C THR A 286 18.42 -9.00 -10.41
N PHE A 287 17.28 -9.41 -9.85
CA PHE A 287 16.16 -8.49 -9.58
C PHE A 287 16.52 -7.47 -8.50
N ASN A 288 17.20 -7.93 -7.45
CA ASN A 288 17.71 -7.08 -6.38
C ASN A 288 18.79 -6.12 -6.87
N GLU A 289 19.75 -6.59 -7.66
CA GLU A 289 20.81 -5.76 -8.25
C GLU A 289 20.22 -4.66 -9.13
N LYS A 290 19.24 -5.00 -9.98
CA LYS A 290 18.57 -4.00 -10.81
C LYS A 290 17.75 -3.01 -9.98
N ALA A 291 17.08 -3.47 -8.92
CA ALA A 291 16.38 -2.57 -8.00
C ALA A 291 17.35 -1.57 -7.35
N LYS A 292 18.51 -2.02 -6.89
CA LYS A 292 19.57 -1.18 -6.31
C LYS A 292 20.10 -0.15 -7.31
N GLU A 293 20.35 -0.56 -8.56
CA GLU A 293 20.76 0.34 -9.64
C GLU A 293 19.75 1.48 -9.83
N ILE A 294 18.46 1.13 -9.97
CA ILE A 294 17.39 2.11 -10.14
C ILE A 294 17.28 3.02 -8.92
N ILE A 295 17.30 2.48 -7.70
CA ILE A 295 17.21 3.27 -6.47
C ILE A 295 18.38 4.25 -6.37
N ASN A 296 19.62 3.82 -6.63
CA ASN A 296 20.78 4.71 -6.62
C ASN A 296 20.61 5.86 -7.61
N LYS A 297 20.06 5.58 -8.79
CA LYS A 297 19.74 6.63 -9.76
C LYS A 297 18.63 7.56 -9.26
N LEU A 298 17.57 7.04 -8.64
CA LEU A 298 16.49 7.84 -8.06
C LEU A 298 17.02 8.76 -6.94
N VAL A 299 17.84 8.22 -6.03
CA VAL A 299 18.48 9.00 -4.96
C VAL A 299 19.34 10.13 -5.54
N SER A 300 20.05 9.90 -6.66
CA SER A 300 20.82 10.96 -7.32
C SER A 300 19.97 12.12 -7.87
N LEU A 301 18.65 11.95 -8.00
CA LEU A 301 17.73 13.01 -8.40
C LEU A 301 17.29 13.89 -7.22
N TYR A 302 17.56 13.47 -5.98
CA TYR A 302 17.17 14.20 -4.79
C TYR A 302 18.06 15.44 -4.58
N ASP A 303 17.41 16.58 -4.35
CA ASP A 303 18.05 17.85 -3.99
C ASP A 303 17.85 18.03 -2.47
N ASP A 304 18.92 17.75 -1.70
CA ASP A 304 18.93 17.80 -0.23
C ASP A 304 18.55 19.20 0.30
N GLU A 305 19.01 20.26 -0.38
CA GLU A 305 18.77 21.65 0.05
C GLU A 305 17.29 22.01 -0.05
N LYS A 306 16.62 21.57 -1.13
CA LYS A 306 15.21 21.91 -1.38
C LYS A 306 14.23 20.87 -0.85
N GLY A 307 14.71 19.66 -0.54
CA GLY A 307 13.88 18.56 -0.07
C GLY A 307 12.93 18.01 -1.14
N VAL A 308 13.33 18.08 -2.41
CA VAL A 308 12.52 17.62 -3.57
C VAL A 308 13.38 16.78 -4.49
N PHE A 309 12.78 15.91 -5.31
CA PHE A 309 13.51 15.25 -6.39
C PHE A 309 13.32 16.02 -7.70
N LEU A 310 14.39 16.20 -8.46
CA LEU A 310 14.39 16.95 -9.71
C LEU A 310 14.26 16.00 -10.89
N LYS A 311 13.16 16.11 -11.64
CA LYS A 311 13.02 15.43 -12.93
C LYS A 311 14.15 15.88 -13.87
N LEU A 312 14.63 14.95 -14.71
CA LEU A 312 15.63 15.18 -15.76
C LEU A 312 15.04 16.05 -16.88
N SER A 313 14.82 17.33 -16.58
CA SER A 313 14.16 18.30 -17.44
C SER A 313 14.76 19.68 -17.25
N GLY A 314 15.14 20.32 -18.37
CA GLY A 314 15.62 21.70 -18.40
C GLY A 314 14.55 22.75 -18.11
N LYS A 315 13.30 22.36 -17.83
CA LYS A 315 12.21 23.30 -17.57
C LYS A 315 12.40 24.02 -16.23
N LYS A 316 12.01 25.31 -16.21
CA LYS A 316 12.03 26.17 -15.01
C LYS A 316 11.01 25.72 -13.97
N ASP A 317 9.83 25.34 -14.44
CA ASP A 317 8.77 24.77 -13.61
C ASP A 317 8.60 23.29 -13.95
N LEU A 318 8.54 22.46 -12.90
CA LEU A 318 8.42 21.01 -13.02
C LEU A 318 7.00 20.59 -12.69
N LYS A 319 6.39 19.80 -13.58
CA LYS A 319 5.08 19.20 -13.34
C LYS A 319 5.26 17.78 -12.84
N TYR A 320 4.72 17.49 -11.67
CA TYR A 320 4.67 16.17 -11.08
C TYR A 320 3.25 15.66 -11.12
N SER A 321 3.04 14.46 -11.63
CA SER A 321 1.82 13.72 -11.38
C SER A 321 1.85 13.11 -9.97
N CYS A 322 0.69 12.76 -9.44
CA CYS A 322 0.61 12.03 -8.17
C CYS A 322 1.36 10.69 -8.20
N PHE A 323 1.46 10.04 -9.36
CA PHE A 323 2.22 8.79 -9.50
C PHE A 323 3.72 9.03 -9.44
N ASP A 324 4.24 10.09 -10.09
CA ASP A 324 5.66 10.44 -9.99
C ASP A 324 6.10 10.55 -8.54
N ILE A 325 5.32 11.27 -7.74
CA ILE A 325 5.66 11.52 -6.33
C ILE A 325 5.47 10.27 -5.50
N THR A 326 4.31 9.62 -5.63
CA THR A 326 3.95 8.52 -4.72
C THR A 326 4.80 7.29 -4.99
N PHE A 327 5.01 6.91 -6.25
CA PHE A 327 5.84 5.74 -6.56
C PHE A 327 7.31 6.00 -6.25
N TYR A 328 7.82 7.21 -6.51
CA TYR A 328 9.18 7.58 -6.07
C TYR A 328 9.33 7.46 -4.56
N PHE A 329 8.40 8.03 -3.80
CA PHE A 329 8.42 7.98 -2.34
C PHE A 329 8.35 6.54 -1.82
N LEU A 330 7.41 5.73 -2.33
CA LEU A 330 7.24 4.35 -1.92
C LEU A 330 8.44 3.47 -2.28
N ALA A 331 9.08 3.68 -3.45
CA ALA A 331 10.28 2.95 -3.83
C ALA A 331 11.43 3.18 -2.82
N ILE A 332 11.66 4.43 -2.41
CA ILE A 332 12.69 4.78 -1.42
C ILE A 332 12.36 4.22 -0.03
N VAL A 333 11.10 4.32 0.41
CA VAL A 333 10.65 3.79 1.71
C VAL A 333 10.74 2.26 1.76
N MET A 334 10.37 1.59 0.68
CA MET A 334 10.45 0.13 0.58
C MET A 334 11.91 -0.33 0.55
N TYR A 335 12.78 0.36 -0.18
CA TYR A 335 14.21 0.06 -0.19
C TYR A 335 14.88 0.32 1.17
N SER A 336 14.54 1.42 1.85
CA SER A 336 15.08 1.67 3.20
C SER A 336 14.67 0.58 4.18
N LYS A 337 13.45 0.04 4.01
CA LYS A 337 12.89 -1.03 4.82
C LYS A 337 13.56 -2.38 4.57
N GLU A 338 13.48 -2.88 3.34
CA GLU A 338 13.91 -4.24 2.98
C GLU A 338 15.43 -4.46 3.14
N PHE A 339 16.22 -3.38 3.12
CA PHE A 339 17.68 -3.43 3.28
C PHE A 339 18.20 -2.87 4.61
N ASN A 340 17.33 -2.64 5.61
CA ASN A 340 17.70 -2.09 6.92
C ASN A 340 18.48 -0.76 6.85
N LYS A 341 18.21 0.05 5.83
CA LYS A 341 18.83 1.36 5.56
C LYS A 341 18.00 2.53 6.10
N TYR A 342 17.20 2.29 7.15
CA TYR A 342 16.32 3.29 7.75
C TYR A 342 17.06 4.58 8.13
N ASN A 343 18.20 4.46 8.79
CA ASN A 343 18.97 5.60 9.26
C ASN A 343 19.58 6.41 8.11
N GLU A 344 19.98 5.74 7.03
CA GLU A 344 20.56 6.35 5.83
C GLU A 344 19.53 7.27 5.14
N TYR A 345 18.30 6.77 4.93
CA TYR A 345 17.28 7.52 4.18
C TYR A 345 16.30 8.31 5.05
N LYS A 346 16.40 8.25 6.38
CA LYS A 346 15.47 8.90 7.32
C LYS A 346 15.24 10.38 6.99
N ASN A 347 16.30 11.12 6.71
CA ASN A 347 16.23 12.55 6.43
C ASN A 347 15.54 12.84 5.10
N MET A 348 15.93 12.12 4.04
CA MET A 348 15.34 12.22 2.71
C MET A 348 13.84 11.90 2.75
N ILE A 349 13.46 10.77 3.36
CA ILE A 349 12.06 10.33 3.48
C ILE A 349 11.23 11.37 4.23
N SER A 350 11.71 11.86 5.39
CA SER A 350 10.98 12.85 6.18
C SER A 350 10.81 14.18 5.43
N SER A 351 11.83 14.61 4.71
CA SER A 351 11.82 15.84 3.92
C SER A 351 10.87 15.74 2.72
N LEU A 352 10.96 14.65 1.94
CA LEU A 352 10.04 14.36 0.83
C LEU A 352 8.59 14.30 1.30
N TYR A 353 8.34 13.62 2.43
CA TYR A 353 7.00 13.52 3.00
C TYR A 353 6.42 14.89 3.31
N ARG A 354 7.15 15.73 4.05
CA ARG A 354 6.70 17.10 4.36
C ARG A 354 6.49 17.95 3.10
N LYS A 355 7.46 17.98 2.19
CA LYS A 355 7.38 18.84 1.00
C LYS A 355 6.23 18.41 0.09
N TYR A 356 6.08 17.12 -0.19
CA TYR A 356 5.09 16.64 -1.15
C TYR A 356 3.72 16.31 -0.55
N PHE A 357 3.63 15.57 0.54
CA PHE A 357 2.34 15.06 1.03
C PHE A 357 1.63 16.06 1.95
N ILE A 358 2.39 16.88 2.68
CA ILE A 358 1.83 17.86 3.62
C ILE A 358 1.71 19.25 2.99
N ASN A 359 2.78 19.75 2.38
CA ASN A 359 2.86 21.18 2.03
C ASN A 359 2.53 21.51 0.56
N SER A 360 2.48 20.52 -0.33
CA SER A 360 2.40 20.82 -1.78
C SER A 360 0.99 21.03 -2.34
N GLY A 361 -0.04 20.67 -1.57
CA GLY A 361 -1.42 20.56 -2.08
C GLY A 361 -1.68 19.32 -2.94
N LEU A 362 -0.76 18.34 -2.95
CA LEU A 362 -0.98 17.05 -3.61
C LEU A 362 -2.19 16.32 -3.03
N ILE A 363 -2.36 16.33 -1.71
CA ILE A 363 -3.51 15.77 -1.02
C ILE A 363 -4.45 16.92 -0.66
N THR A 364 -5.74 16.78 -0.97
CA THR A 364 -6.74 17.83 -0.79
C THR A 364 -7.12 18.07 0.68
N SER A 365 -7.17 17.00 1.47
CA SER A 365 -7.50 17.03 2.90
C SER A 365 -7.00 15.76 3.58
N TRP A 366 -6.84 15.81 4.90
CA TRP A 366 -6.36 14.71 5.72
C TRP A 366 -7.42 14.29 6.74
N PRO A 367 -7.81 13.01 6.82
CA PRO A 367 -8.80 12.52 7.77
C PRO A 367 -8.47 12.91 9.22
N GLU A 368 -9.50 13.07 10.05
CA GLU A 368 -9.29 13.23 11.49
C GLU A 368 -8.56 12.00 12.08
N ALA A 369 -7.77 12.21 13.13
CA ALA A 369 -7.21 11.11 13.89
C ALA A 369 -8.32 10.45 14.75
N PRO A 370 -8.19 9.16 15.09
CA PRO A 370 -9.13 8.50 16.00
C PRO A 370 -9.23 9.25 17.34
N THR A 371 -10.43 9.32 17.88
CA THR A 371 -10.71 10.00 19.16
C THR A 371 -10.20 9.19 20.34
N LEU A 372 -10.23 9.77 21.55
CA LEU A 372 -9.72 9.10 22.77
C LEU A 372 -10.58 7.91 23.21
N ASP A 373 -11.82 7.83 22.73
CA ASP A 373 -12.74 6.71 22.95
C ASP A 373 -12.63 5.63 21.86
N ASP A 374 -11.79 5.83 20.85
CA ASP A 374 -11.63 4.93 19.73
C ASP A 374 -10.50 3.91 20.00
N ALA A 375 -10.82 2.61 19.94
CA ALA A 375 -9.86 1.54 20.24
C ALA A 375 -8.65 1.56 19.29
N GLU A 376 -8.81 2.08 18.07
CA GLU A 376 -7.72 2.24 17.10
C GLU A 376 -6.61 3.18 17.60
N ARG A 377 -6.92 4.04 18.59
CA ARG A 377 -5.97 4.98 19.18
C ARG A 377 -4.95 4.31 20.12
N TYR A 378 -5.13 3.03 20.44
CA TYR A 378 -4.38 2.33 21.48
C TYR A 378 -3.78 1.03 20.95
N ARG A 379 -2.49 0.82 21.23
CA ARG A 379 -1.84 -0.46 20.95
C ARG A 379 -2.56 -1.59 21.69
N GLY A 380 -2.83 -2.69 21.00
CA GLY A 380 -3.56 -3.82 21.55
C GLY A 380 -5.03 -3.53 21.89
N LEU A 381 -5.59 -2.41 21.42
CA LEU A 381 -6.99 -2.01 21.64
C LEU A 381 -7.37 -1.84 23.13
N THR A 382 -6.38 -1.53 23.99
CA THR A 382 -6.55 -1.59 25.45
C THR A 382 -7.31 -0.42 26.06
N LEU A 383 -7.43 0.70 25.33
CA LEU A 383 -7.91 2.00 25.85
C LEU A 383 -7.09 2.56 27.03
N ASN A 384 -5.91 1.98 27.31
CA ASN A 384 -5.03 2.43 28.38
C ASN A 384 -4.11 3.56 27.89
N SER A 385 -3.97 4.64 28.66
CA SER A 385 -3.12 5.78 28.28
C SER A 385 -1.66 5.42 27.96
N ALA A 386 -1.11 4.38 28.60
CA ALA A 386 0.25 3.89 28.34
C ALA A 386 0.42 3.31 26.92
N ASP A 387 -0.65 2.81 26.32
CA ASP A 387 -0.67 2.21 24.99
C ASP A 387 -1.09 3.20 23.89
N MET A 388 -1.39 4.45 24.26
CA MET A 388 -1.96 5.45 23.37
C MET A 388 -0.94 5.90 22.30
N LEU A 389 -1.40 5.97 21.06
CA LEU A 389 -0.66 6.58 19.95
C LEU A 389 -0.85 8.09 19.94
N GLU A 390 0.23 8.82 19.62
CA GLU A 390 0.15 10.27 19.40
C GLU A 390 -0.61 10.63 18.12
N GLU A 391 -1.16 11.84 18.04
CA GLU A 391 -1.93 12.28 16.86
C GLU A 391 -1.06 12.31 15.59
N ASN A 392 0.24 12.60 15.76
CA ASN A 392 1.24 12.59 14.70
C ASN A 392 1.43 11.20 14.08
N PHE A 393 0.89 10.13 14.65
CA PHE A 393 0.87 8.82 14.00
C PHE A 393 -0.20 8.71 12.90
N PHE A 394 -1.22 9.56 12.94
CA PHE A 394 -2.37 9.53 12.03
C PHE A 394 -2.39 10.71 11.06
N ARG A 395 -1.95 11.90 11.51
CA ARG A 395 -1.94 13.11 10.68
C ARG A 395 -1.00 14.18 11.23
N MET A 396 -0.65 15.14 10.37
CA MET A 396 0.01 16.37 10.80
C MET A 396 -0.99 17.42 11.29
N PRO A 397 -0.73 18.14 12.41
CA PRO A 397 -1.65 19.14 12.97
C PRO A 397 -2.00 20.29 12.02
N THR A 398 -1.10 20.63 11.09
CA THR A 398 -1.26 21.74 10.14
C THR A 398 -2.14 21.41 8.94
N THR A 399 -2.57 20.14 8.80
CA THR A 399 -3.38 19.72 7.66
C THR A 399 -4.85 20.06 7.89
N SER A 400 -5.59 20.36 6.83
CA SER A 400 -7.03 20.58 6.91
C SER A 400 -7.78 19.26 6.79
N THR A 401 -8.91 19.12 7.49
CA THR A 401 -9.73 17.90 7.48
C THR A 401 -10.84 17.96 6.43
N PRO A 402 -11.36 16.79 5.95
CA PRO A 402 -12.50 16.76 5.05
C PRO A 402 -13.70 17.53 5.56
N THR A 403 -14.00 17.45 6.85
CA THR A 403 -15.07 18.19 7.53
C THR A 403 -14.86 19.70 7.45
N SER A 404 -13.62 20.16 7.68
CA SER A 404 -13.29 21.60 7.67
C SER A 404 -13.34 22.22 6.27
N LEU A 405 -12.98 21.46 5.22
CA LEU A 405 -12.92 21.97 3.85
C LEU A 405 -14.17 21.63 3.01
N GLY A 406 -14.94 20.63 3.41
CA GLY A 406 -15.98 20.06 2.56
C GLY A 406 -15.40 19.36 1.32
N ILE A 407 -14.18 18.81 1.41
CA ILE A 407 -13.49 18.12 0.30
C ILE A 407 -12.96 16.77 0.77
N ALA A 408 -13.22 15.70 0.01
CA ALA A 408 -12.71 14.37 0.33
C ALA A 408 -11.17 14.29 0.29
N PRO A 409 -10.55 13.36 1.04
CA PRO A 409 -9.10 13.22 1.13
C PRO A 409 -8.54 12.49 -0.09
N ILE A 410 -8.40 13.20 -1.21
CA ILE A 410 -7.94 12.66 -2.50
C ILE A 410 -6.54 13.13 -2.90
N PHE A 411 -5.87 12.37 -3.75
CA PHE A 411 -4.70 12.83 -4.50
C PHE A 411 -5.13 13.61 -5.74
N ASN A 412 -4.67 14.87 -5.82
CA ASN A 412 -4.74 15.68 -7.02
C ASN A 412 -3.88 15.07 -8.13
N LYS A 413 -4.41 15.07 -9.36
CA LYS A 413 -3.75 14.44 -10.52
C LYS A 413 -2.29 14.90 -10.71
N SER A 414 -2.02 16.19 -10.48
CA SER A 414 -0.69 16.77 -10.64
C SER A 414 -0.53 18.07 -9.85
N ILE A 415 0.72 18.37 -9.50
CA ILE A 415 1.16 19.63 -8.92
C ILE A 415 2.31 20.23 -9.74
N SER A 416 2.52 21.53 -9.64
CA SER A 416 3.60 22.25 -10.32
C SER A 416 4.55 22.85 -9.30
N TYR A 417 5.84 22.59 -9.45
CA TYR A 417 6.91 23.12 -8.62
C TYR A 417 7.71 24.18 -9.37
N SER A 418 7.91 25.34 -8.77
CA SER A 418 8.76 26.38 -9.35
C SER A 418 10.15 26.35 -8.73
N LYS A 419 11.17 26.00 -9.53
CA LYS A 419 12.58 26.00 -9.07
C LYS A 419 13.04 27.37 -8.57
N LYS A 420 12.50 28.45 -9.14
CA LYS A 420 12.85 29.83 -8.76
C LYS A 420 12.27 30.24 -7.41
N ARG A 421 11.04 29.82 -7.11
CA ARG A 421 10.30 30.24 -5.90
C ARG A 421 10.40 29.21 -4.77
N ASP A 422 10.96 28.04 -5.04
CA ASP A 422 10.92 26.87 -4.16
C ASP A 422 9.51 26.60 -3.58
N SER A 423 8.50 26.67 -4.43
CA SER A 423 7.11 26.53 -4.01
C SER A 423 6.27 25.72 -4.99
N PHE A 424 5.26 25.06 -4.43
CA PHE A 424 4.29 24.28 -5.17
C PHE A 424 3.02 25.09 -5.47
N SER A 425 2.33 24.68 -6.52
CA SER A 425 1.02 25.20 -6.92
C SER A 425 0.14 24.10 -7.50
N THR A 426 -1.16 24.26 -7.34
CA THR A 426 -2.19 23.31 -7.80
C THR A 426 -3.19 24.02 -8.72
N SER A 427 -3.60 23.37 -9.81
CA SER A 427 -4.56 23.94 -10.78
C SER A 427 -6.03 23.61 -10.47
N GLY A 428 -6.37 23.40 -9.20
CA GLY A 428 -7.69 22.97 -8.74
C GLY A 428 -7.79 21.46 -8.46
N SER A 429 -8.81 21.09 -7.68
CA SER A 429 -9.01 19.72 -7.20
C SER A 429 -9.91 18.91 -8.13
N SER A 430 -9.47 17.72 -8.52
CA SER A 430 -10.27 16.79 -9.33
C SER A 430 -9.91 15.35 -8.97
N PHE A 431 -10.95 14.58 -8.70
CA PHE A 431 -10.83 13.16 -8.44
C PHE A 431 -10.65 12.40 -9.75
N ASP A 432 -9.56 11.66 -9.86
CA ASP A 432 -9.30 10.69 -10.92
C ASP A 432 -9.21 9.31 -10.24
N SER A 433 -10.23 8.49 -10.43
CA SER A 433 -10.42 7.27 -9.64
C SER A 433 -9.32 6.24 -9.88
N PHE A 434 -8.83 6.10 -11.12
CA PHE A 434 -7.71 5.20 -11.40
C PHE A 434 -6.47 5.58 -10.60
N LYS A 435 -6.09 6.86 -10.63
CA LYS A 435 -4.92 7.35 -9.89
C LYS A 435 -5.04 7.15 -8.38
N ASN A 436 -6.20 7.48 -7.85
CA ASN A 436 -6.45 7.40 -6.41
C ASN A 436 -6.54 5.96 -5.93
N MET A 437 -7.35 5.11 -6.57
CA MET A 437 -7.48 3.69 -6.18
C MET A 437 -6.15 2.95 -6.30
N TYR A 438 -5.35 3.22 -7.33
CA TYR A 438 -4.03 2.60 -7.49
C TYR A 438 -3.09 3.02 -6.35
N ILE A 439 -3.03 4.30 -6.01
CA ILE A 439 -2.20 4.80 -4.91
C ILE A 439 -2.64 4.21 -3.57
N TYR A 440 -3.94 4.28 -3.25
CA TYR A 440 -4.45 3.78 -1.98
C TYR A 440 -4.25 2.29 -1.84
N GLN A 441 -4.55 1.51 -2.88
CA GLN A 441 -4.33 0.06 -2.84
C GLN A 441 -2.86 -0.27 -2.62
N LEU A 442 -1.94 0.42 -3.31
CA LEU A 442 -0.52 0.16 -3.15
C LEU A 442 -0.03 0.54 -1.76
N ILE A 443 -0.50 1.66 -1.18
CA ILE A 443 -0.17 2.05 0.19
C ILE A 443 -0.73 1.03 1.20
N ILE A 444 -2.00 0.62 1.06
CA ILE A 444 -2.62 -0.39 1.91
C ILE A 444 -1.84 -1.70 1.83
N PHE A 445 -1.56 -2.19 0.62
CA PHE A 445 -0.81 -3.42 0.40
C PHE A 445 0.58 -3.39 1.06
N LEU A 446 1.29 -2.27 0.97
CA LEU A 446 2.66 -2.16 1.49
C LEU A 446 2.72 -1.90 3.01
N PHE A 447 1.77 -1.16 3.59
CA PHE A 447 1.88 -0.64 4.96
C PHE A 447 0.84 -1.17 5.96
N LYS A 448 -0.23 -1.84 5.51
CA LYS A 448 -1.27 -2.37 6.43
C LYS A 448 -0.68 -3.26 7.52
N ASP A 449 0.13 -4.24 7.13
CA ASP A 449 0.66 -5.22 8.08
C ASP A 449 1.69 -4.56 9.03
N ASP A 450 2.51 -3.63 8.54
CA ASP A 450 3.43 -2.86 9.38
C ASP A 450 2.71 -2.03 10.42
N PHE A 451 1.63 -1.35 10.01
CA PHE A 451 0.79 -0.60 10.91
C PHE A 451 0.17 -1.51 11.97
N MET A 452 -0.41 -2.64 11.55
CA MET A 452 -1.01 -3.62 12.47
C MET A 452 -0.01 -4.19 13.47
N ARG A 453 1.24 -4.45 13.07
CA ARG A 453 2.31 -4.86 14.00
C ARG A 453 2.67 -3.75 14.97
N GLU A 454 2.77 -2.50 14.51
CA GLU A 454 3.07 -1.35 15.38
C GLU A 454 1.99 -1.08 16.43
N ILE A 455 0.73 -1.42 16.13
CA ILE A 455 -0.39 -1.34 17.06
C ILE A 455 -0.72 -2.66 17.77
N ASN A 456 0.19 -3.65 17.74
CA ASN A 456 0.07 -4.93 18.42
C ASN A 456 -1.18 -5.76 18.04
N LEU A 457 -1.60 -5.68 16.77
CA LEU A 457 -2.69 -6.52 16.22
C LEU A 457 -2.19 -7.72 15.41
N LEU A 458 -0.90 -7.74 15.08
CA LEU A 458 -0.20 -8.87 14.49
C LEU A 458 1.05 -9.13 15.31
N ASP A 459 1.49 -10.40 15.33
CA ASP A 459 2.76 -10.78 15.95
C ASP A 459 3.93 -9.99 15.34
N PRO A 460 5.06 -9.82 16.05
CA PRO A 460 6.28 -9.29 15.45
C PRO A 460 6.72 -10.12 14.24
N ASP A 461 7.30 -9.47 13.23
CA ASP A 461 7.76 -10.20 12.04
C ASP A 461 8.99 -11.06 12.39
N PRO A 462 8.97 -12.38 12.18
CA PRO A 462 10.14 -13.23 12.44
C PRO A 462 11.35 -12.86 11.57
N SER A 463 11.18 -12.12 10.47
CA SER A 463 12.31 -11.60 9.67
C SER A 463 13.00 -10.37 10.28
N TYR A 464 12.43 -9.78 11.34
CA TYR A 464 13.00 -8.65 12.09
C TYR A 464 13.56 -9.13 13.43
N ARG A 465 14.83 -9.54 13.46
CA ARG A 465 15.60 -9.48 14.70
C ARG A 465 16.03 -8.03 14.92
N ASN A 466 15.32 -7.31 15.80
CA ASN A 466 15.82 -6.04 16.31
C ASN A 466 16.95 -6.32 17.32
N ASP A 467 18.18 -5.95 16.98
CA ASP A 467 19.27 -5.74 17.95
C ASP A 467 19.01 -4.44 18.73
N SER A 468 17.93 -4.42 19.52
CA SER A 468 17.63 -3.37 20.47
C SER A 468 17.55 -3.92 21.90
N ASN A 469 18.44 -4.86 22.23
CA ASN A 469 18.82 -5.16 23.61
C ASN A 469 20.23 -4.59 23.84
N THR A 470 20.35 -3.27 23.84
CA THR A 470 21.46 -2.61 24.53
C THR A 470 20.99 -2.39 25.97
N PRO A 471 21.67 -2.93 27.00
CA PRO A 471 21.27 -2.71 28.38
C PRO A 471 21.30 -1.21 28.68
N ILE A 472 20.26 -0.74 29.34
CA ILE A 472 20.18 0.60 29.92
C ILE A 472 21.31 0.67 30.96
N ILE A 473 22.34 1.48 30.68
CA ILE A 473 23.27 1.92 31.71
C ILE A 473 22.56 3.06 32.42
N GLU A 474 22.12 2.79 33.66
CA GLU A 474 21.65 3.81 34.58
C GLU A 474 22.85 4.64 35.02
N ASP A 475 22.98 5.86 34.48
CA ASP A 475 23.85 6.90 35.03
C ASP A 475 23.20 7.47 36.31
N GLU A 476 23.46 6.85 37.46
CA GLU A 476 23.29 7.52 38.75
C GLU A 476 24.55 8.33 39.08
N ASN A 477 24.43 9.65 38.92
CA ASN A 477 25.33 10.61 39.55
C ASN A 477 25.11 10.59 41.07
N ASN A 478 26.14 10.20 41.83
CA ASN A 478 26.34 10.69 43.20
C ASN A 478 27.84 10.94 43.42
N GLU A 479 28.17 12.19 43.72
CA GLU A 479 29.47 12.65 44.20
C GLU A 479 29.67 12.27 45.69
N ASP A 480 30.96 12.14 46.05
CA ASP A 480 31.56 12.25 47.38
C ASP A 480 31.26 11.17 48.46
N THR A 481 32.23 10.33 48.81
CA THR A 481 33.24 10.61 49.88
C THR A 481 34.17 9.40 50.16
N LEU A 482 35.38 9.72 50.62
CA LEU A 482 36.49 8.85 51.05
C LEU A 482 36.15 7.70 52.03
N SER A 483 36.88 6.57 51.92
CA SER A 483 37.86 6.13 52.95
C SER A 483 38.47 4.74 52.65
N GLU A 484 39.78 4.64 52.94
CA GLU A 484 40.58 3.42 53.00
C GLU A 484 40.10 2.48 54.12
N LYS A 485 40.08 1.16 53.90
CA LYS A 485 40.93 0.16 54.60
C LYS A 485 40.43 -1.28 54.49
N ASP A 486 41.45 -2.14 54.50
CA ASP A 486 41.56 -3.49 55.06
C ASP A 486 41.56 -4.72 54.14
N ILE A 487 42.74 -5.34 54.22
CA ILE A 487 43.31 -6.60 53.74
C ILE A 487 42.87 -7.76 54.67
N SER A 488 42.71 -8.97 54.12
CA SER A 488 43.21 -10.28 54.62
C SER A 488 42.51 -11.43 53.84
N GLU A 489 43.24 -12.25 53.08
CA GLU A 489 43.85 -13.57 53.44
C GLU A 489 42.77 -14.64 53.75
N VAL A 490 42.73 -15.85 53.15
CA VAL A 490 43.69 -16.97 53.24
C VAL A 490 43.33 -18.07 52.19
N GLU A 491 44.35 -18.58 51.48
CA GLU A 491 44.77 -19.98 51.12
C GLU A 491 43.75 -21.15 51.19
N ASP A 492 43.85 -22.32 50.54
CA ASP A 492 44.79 -23.02 49.63
C ASP A 492 44.08 -24.32 49.17
N GLU A 493 44.44 -24.85 48.00
CA GLU A 493 44.90 -26.26 47.81
C GLU A 493 45.15 -26.56 46.32
N GLU A 494 46.43 -26.73 46.01
CA GLU A 494 46.98 -27.32 44.78
C GLU A 494 46.99 -28.87 44.83
N PHE A 495 47.40 -29.47 43.70
CA PHE A 495 48.12 -30.73 43.45
C PHE A 495 47.40 -31.55 42.34
N GLU A 496 48.00 -31.99 41.23
CA GLU A 496 49.36 -31.87 40.68
C GLU A 496 49.35 -32.42 39.23
N ASN A 497 50.15 -31.81 38.35
CA ASN A 497 51.02 -32.31 37.26
C ASN A 497 50.74 -33.64 36.49
N ILE A 498 50.93 -33.64 35.16
CA ILE A 498 52.19 -34.02 34.46
C ILE A 498 51.99 -34.01 32.91
N GLU A 499 52.98 -33.38 32.28
CA GLU A 499 53.36 -33.18 30.89
C GLU A 499 53.86 -34.46 30.14
N ASN A 500 53.75 -34.49 28.80
CA ASN A 500 54.86 -34.54 27.81
C ASN A 500 54.74 -35.45 26.57
N ASN A 501 55.14 -34.81 25.45
CA ASN A 501 55.92 -35.26 24.28
C ASN A 501 55.30 -35.86 23.00
N GLU A 502 55.13 -34.99 22.00
CA GLU A 502 55.97 -34.82 20.78
C GLU A 502 56.40 -35.99 19.85
N LEU A 503 56.16 -35.76 18.53
CA LEU A 503 56.99 -35.99 17.30
C LEU A 503 56.77 -37.20 16.33
N ILE A 504 56.30 -36.84 15.12
CA ILE A 504 56.91 -36.98 13.76
C ILE A 504 57.07 -38.35 13.03
N ALA A 505 56.41 -38.40 11.84
CA ALA A 505 56.75 -38.87 10.47
C ALA A 505 57.06 -40.34 10.05
N ASP A 506 56.34 -40.69 8.98
CA ASP A 506 56.71 -41.30 7.68
C ASP A 506 57.10 -42.79 7.47
N SER A 507 56.29 -43.39 6.59
CA SER A 507 56.60 -44.25 5.42
C SER A 507 56.58 -45.79 5.51
N ASN A 508 55.73 -46.36 4.63
CA ASN A 508 55.90 -47.52 3.72
C ASN A 508 56.30 -48.91 4.27
N ASN A 509 55.44 -49.94 4.08
CA ASN A 509 55.48 -50.91 2.95
C ASN A 509 54.72 -52.23 3.24
N GLN A 510 53.94 -52.65 2.23
CA GLN A 510 53.75 -53.98 1.62
C GLN A 510 53.39 -55.28 2.41
N ASP A 511 52.33 -55.90 1.89
CA ASP A 511 52.12 -57.31 1.46
C ASP A 511 52.03 -58.50 2.45
N GLY A 512 51.06 -59.39 2.13
CA GLY A 512 50.91 -60.81 2.53
C GLY A 512 49.87 -61.03 3.64
N ASP A 513 48.79 -61.81 3.53
CA ASP A 513 48.35 -62.89 2.63
C ASP A 513 46.82 -62.87 2.45
#